data_AF-A0A8S0ZW26-F1
#
_entry.id   AF-A0A8S0ZW26-F1
#
_cell.length_a   1.000
_cell.length_b   1.000
_cell.length_c   1.000
_cell.angle_alpha   90.00
_cell.angle_beta   90.00
_cell.angle_gamma   90.00
#
_symmetry.space_group_name_H-M   'P 1'
#
loop_
_entity.id
_entity.type
_entity.pdbx_description
1 polymer ?
#
loop_
_entity_poly.entity_id
_entity_poly.type
_entity_poly.pdbx_seq_one_letter_code
_entity_poly.pdbx_strand_id
1 'polypeptide(L)'
;METKISVVKPELAKKKPQLRRNEKQKKKQKDLYSAKTLPEKPKCQHNKKAVYKCQTLTSNDIFYFHKRFYSHPNKISQDNYILQHLVLNPVKRKRARTNSRNGRTFTKQYFAITKRGKAISRIQPDRIEASFNVKSEKLTDVKKLLEKHFGDAWRELPDLEYYKNVLSQNENLPQQDDDNAVNDDAEYLPDEILEFV
;
A
#
# COMPACT_ATOMS: atom_id res chain seq x y z
N MET A 1 23.25 -4.44 -36.24
CA MET A 1 23.98 -5.69 -35.93
C MET A 1 23.03 -6.83 -36.24
N GLU A 2 23.26 -7.59 -37.30
CA GLU A 2 22.37 -8.69 -37.70
C GLU A 2 22.61 -9.90 -36.78
N THR A 3 21.63 -10.24 -35.94
CA THR A 3 21.66 -11.45 -35.13
C THR A 3 21.30 -12.66 -35.99
N LYS A 4 22.30 -13.47 -36.36
CA LYS A 4 22.08 -14.79 -36.98
C LYS A 4 21.46 -15.74 -35.96
N ILE A 5 20.17 -16.00 -36.10
CA ILE A 5 19.46 -17.03 -35.31
C ILE A 5 19.69 -18.37 -35.98
N SER A 6 20.30 -19.33 -35.28
CA SER A 6 20.51 -20.69 -35.76
C SER A 6 19.46 -21.64 -35.18
N VAL A 7 18.85 -22.45 -36.05
CA VAL A 7 17.85 -23.45 -35.65
C VAL A 7 18.55 -24.62 -34.98
N VAL A 8 18.36 -24.76 -33.67
CA VAL A 8 18.94 -25.87 -32.88
C VAL A 8 18.09 -27.14 -33.07
N LYS A 9 18.75 -28.27 -33.29
CA LYS A 9 18.09 -29.58 -33.41
C LYS A 9 17.28 -29.90 -32.12
N PRO A 10 16.03 -30.37 -32.22
CA PRO A 10 15.12 -30.54 -31.09
C PRO A 10 15.61 -31.49 -29.99
N GLU A 11 16.50 -32.43 -30.32
CA GLU A 11 17.08 -33.37 -29.34
C GLU A 11 18.04 -32.69 -28.36
N LEU A 12 18.77 -31.66 -28.82
CA LEU A 12 19.68 -30.86 -28.00
C LEU A 12 18.93 -29.79 -27.17
N ALA A 13 17.65 -29.57 -27.47
CA ALA A 13 16.80 -28.61 -26.74
C ALA A 13 16.28 -29.16 -25.40
N LYS A 14 16.44 -30.46 -25.11
CA LYS A 14 15.98 -31.04 -23.84
C LYS A 14 16.88 -30.57 -22.68
N LYS A 15 16.33 -29.75 -21.78
CA LYS A 15 17.00 -29.34 -20.52
C LYS A 15 17.54 -30.56 -19.77
N LYS A 16 18.83 -30.51 -19.40
CA LYS A 16 19.52 -31.53 -18.61
C LYS A 16 18.73 -31.84 -17.32
N PRO A 17 18.61 -33.12 -16.89
CA PRO A 17 17.81 -33.50 -15.73
C PRO A 17 18.14 -32.75 -14.43
N GLN A 18 19.42 -32.43 -14.21
CA GLN A 18 19.87 -31.68 -13.04
C GLN A 18 19.33 -30.24 -13.02
N LEU A 19 19.25 -29.57 -14.19
CA LEU A 19 18.65 -28.25 -14.31
C LEU A 19 17.17 -28.29 -13.93
N ARG A 20 16.44 -29.34 -14.34
CA ARG A 20 15.04 -29.54 -13.95
C ARG A 20 14.89 -29.70 -12.43
N ARG A 21 15.79 -30.44 -11.75
CA ARG A 21 15.76 -30.60 -10.28
C ARG A 21 15.99 -29.27 -9.57
N ASN A 22 16.97 -28.49 -10.02
CA ASN A 22 17.29 -27.19 -9.45
C ASN A 22 16.15 -26.18 -9.66
N GLU A 23 15.52 -26.18 -10.84
CA GLU A 23 14.32 -25.37 -11.13
C GLU A 23 13.16 -25.74 -10.22
N LYS A 24 12.90 -27.05 -10.03
CA LYS A 24 11.87 -27.53 -9.09
C LYS A 24 12.16 -27.08 -7.65
N GLN A 25 13.41 -27.13 -7.20
CA GLN A 25 13.80 -26.65 -5.86
C GLN A 25 13.65 -25.13 -5.72
N LYS A 26 14.09 -24.36 -6.72
CA LYS A 26 13.92 -22.89 -6.73
C LYS A 26 12.45 -22.50 -6.73
N LYS A 27 11.62 -23.16 -7.53
CA LYS A 27 10.16 -22.98 -7.52
C LYS A 27 9.58 -23.29 -6.14
N LYS A 28 9.92 -24.44 -5.56
CA LYS A 28 9.48 -24.82 -4.21
C LYS A 28 9.92 -23.79 -3.16
N GLN A 29 11.15 -23.27 -3.24
CA GLN A 29 11.61 -22.21 -2.33
C GLN A 29 10.79 -20.93 -2.52
N LYS A 30 10.58 -20.48 -3.77
CA LYS A 30 9.75 -19.30 -4.06
C LYS A 30 8.32 -19.48 -3.52
N ASP A 31 7.73 -20.66 -3.70
CA ASP A 31 6.39 -20.98 -3.22
C ASP A 31 6.33 -21.03 -1.67
N LEU A 32 7.41 -21.44 -1.00
CA LEU A 32 7.52 -21.43 0.46
C LEU A 32 7.63 -20.02 1.05
N TYR A 33 8.34 -19.12 0.37
CA TYR A 33 8.61 -17.76 0.85
C TYR A 33 7.74 -16.70 0.16
N SER A 34 6.68 -17.10 -0.55
CA SER A 34 5.68 -16.19 -1.10
C SER A 34 4.43 -16.14 -0.22
N ALA A 35 3.70 -15.03 -0.31
CA ALA A 35 2.41 -14.91 0.36
C ALA A 35 1.38 -15.81 -0.33
N LYS A 36 0.70 -16.67 0.45
CA LYS A 36 -0.36 -17.54 -0.07
C LYS A 36 -1.73 -16.88 -0.06
N THR A 37 -2.00 -16.11 0.99
CA THR A 37 -3.31 -15.49 1.25
C THR A 37 -3.11 -14.10 1.84
N LEU A 38 -4.17 -13.29 1.81
CA LEU A 38 -4.20 -12.02 2.51
C LEU A 38 -4.12 -12.26 4.02
N PRO A 39 -3.43 -11.38 4.77
CA PRO A 39 -3.28 -11.57 6.20
C PRO A 39 -4.59 -11.25 6.92
N GLU A 40 -5.00 -12.12 7.82
CA GLU A 40 -6.13 -11.89 8.72
C GLU A 40 -5.67 -11.23 10.03
N LYS A 41 -6.54 -10.44 10.64
CA LYS A 41 -6.25 -9.82 11.94
C LYS A 41 -6.22 -10.91 13.03
N PRO A 42 -5.13 -11.02 13.81
CA PRO A 42 -5.00 -12.07 14.81
C PRO A 42 -6.02 -11.90 15.95
N LYS A 43 -6.73 -12.98 16.26
CA LYS A 43 -7.62 -13.06 17.42
C LYS A 43 -6.78 -13.38 18.67
N CYS A 44 -6.26 -12.36 19.33
CA CYS A 44 -5.42 -12.54 20.52
C CYS A 44 -6.24 -12.62 21.82
N GLN A 45 -5.94 -13.61 22.68
CA GLN A 45 -6.56 -13.79 24.02
C GLN A 45 -5.66 -13.28 25.16
N HIS A 46 -4.89 -12.21 24.93
CA HIS A 46 -3.98 -11.71 25.96
C HIS A 46 -4.73 -10.85 26.99
N ASN A 47 -4.72 -11.27 28.26
CA ASN A 47 -5.38 -10.53 29.35
C ASN A 47 -4.66 -9.24 29.77
N LYS A 48 -3.39 -9.06 29.36
CA LYS A 48 -2.53 -7.95 29.81
C LYS A 48 -2.34 -6.90 28.71
N LYS A 49 -3.24 -5.92 28.64
CA LYS A 49 -3.16 -4.76 27.71
C LYS A 49 -1.83 -4.01 27.77
N ALA A 50 -1.15 -4.03 28.92
CA ALA A 50 0.11 -3.33 29.11
C ALA A 50 1.32 -3.99 28.40
N VAL A 51 1.30 -5.32 28.21
CA VAL A 51 2.47 -6.06 27.69
C VAL A 51 2.38 -6.26 26.19
N TYR A 52 1.18 -6.57 25.69
CA TYR A 52 0.96 -6.83 24.27
C TYR A 52 0.00 -5.81 23.68
N LYS A 53 0.43 -5.16 22.59
CA LYS A 53 -0.34 -4.12 21.89
C LYS A 53 -1.04 -4.66 20.62
N CYS A 54 -1.43 -5.94 20.60
CA CYS A 54 -2.08 -6.55 19.43
C CYS A 54 -3.40 -5.85 19.06
N GLN A 55 -4.14 -5.34 20.06
CA GLN A 55 -5.42 -4.66 19.84
C GLN A 55 -5.27 -3.29 19.18
N THR A 56 -4.16 -2.59 19.41
CA THR A 56 -3.91 -1.26 18.82
C THR A 56 -3.48 -1.34 17.36
N LEU A 57 -3.21 -2.54 16.85
CA LEU A 57 -2.70 -2.75 15.51
C LEU A 57 -3.87 -2.73 14.51
N THR A 58 -3.79 -1.84 13.53
CA THR A 58 -4.84 -1.70 12.50
C THR A 58 -4.68 -2.77 11.43
N SER A 59 -5.75 -3.11 10.71
CA SER A 59 -5.65 -4.05 9.57
C SER A 59 -4.71 -3.53 8.48
N ASN A 60 -4.63 -2.20 8.32
CA ASN A 60 -3.67 -1.56 7.43
C ASN A 60 -2.23 -1.85 7.86
N ASP A 61 -1.89 -1.73 9.16
CA ASP A 61 -0.54 -2.04 9.65
C ASP A 61 -0.14 -3.49 9.35
N ILE A 62 -1.07 -4.43 9.54
CA ILE A 62 -0.87 -5.85 9.22
C ILE A 62 -0.61 -6.00 7.72
N PHE A 63 -1.44 -5.39 6.89
CA PHE A 63 -1.32 -5.48 5.44
C PHE A 63 0.00 -4.87 4.95
N TYR A 64 0.40 -3.70 5.46
CA TYR A 64 1.68 -3.07 5.13
C TYR A 64 2.87 -3.94 5.54
N PHE A 65 2.84 -4.48 6.77
CA PHE A 65 3.89 -5.37 7.25
C PHE A 65 3.98 -6.62 6.36
N HIS A 66 2.86 -7.25 6.05
CA HIS A 66 2.77 -8.43 5.20
C HIS A 66 3.28 -8.15 3.78
N LYS A 67 2.78 -7.09 3.14
CA LYS A 67 3.20 -6.67 1.80
C LYS A 67 4.72 -6.45 1.74
N ARG A 68 5.29 -5.82 2.77
CA ARG A 68 6.74 -5.52 2.78
C ARG A 68 7.58 -6.74 3.15
N PHE A 69 7.13 -7.59 4.07
CA PHE A 69 7.78 -8.85 4.41
C PHE A 69 7.90 -9.78 3.19
N TYR A 70 6.81 -9.91 2.42
CA TYR A 70 6.77 -10.76 1.22
C TYR A 70 7.22 -10.06 -0.08
N SER A 71 7.71 -8.83 -0.01
CA SER A 71 8.22 -8.11 -1.20
C SER A 71 9.38 -8.84 -1.87
N HIS A 72 10.15 -9.61 -1.10
CA HIS A 72 11.26 -10.42 -1.59
C HIS A 72 11.06 -11.88 -1.14
N PRO A 73 10.85 -12.85 -2.06
CA PRO A 73 10.57 -14.24 -1.72
C PRO A 73 11.85 -15.03 -1.39
N ASN A 74 12.74 -14.43 -0.61
CA ASN A 74 14.03 -14.99 -0.20
C ASN A 74 14.09 -15.09 1.32
N LYS A 75 14.46 -16.25 1.86
CA LYS A 75 14.60 -16.49 3.29
C LYS A 75 15.48 -15.45 3.98
N ILE A 76 16.64 -15.16 3.39
CA ILE A 76 17.63 -14.23 3.96
C ILE A 76 17.03 -12.82 4.07
N SER A 77 16.34 -12.35 3.03
CA SER A 77 15.68 -11.04 3.02
C SER A 77 14.55 -10.96 4.06
N GLN A 78 13.77 -12.03 4.21
CA GLN A 78 12.70 -12.13 5.20
C GLN A 78 13.23 -12.15 6.64
N ASP A 79 14.28 -12.93 6.90
CA ASP A 79 14.95 -12.96 8.21
C ASP A 79 15.51 -11.58 8.56
N ASN A 80 16.21 -10.93 7.62
CA ASN A 80 16.71 -9.57 7.79
C ASN A 80 15.58 -8.58 8.09
N TYR A 81 14.44 -8.72 7.43
CA TYR A 81 13.27 -7.90 7.70
C TYR A 81 12.72 -8.12 9.13
N ILE A 82 12.66 -9.37 9.60
CA ILE A 82 12.27 -9.68 10.98
C ILE A 82 13.25 -9.08 11.99
N LEU A 83 14.56 -9.17 11.70
CA LEU A 83 15.60 -8.61 12.56
C LEU A 83 15.51 -7.08 12.70
N GLN A 84 15.12 -6.38 11.63
CA GLN A 84 14.85 -4.93 11.69
C GLN A 84 13.69 -4.56 12.64
N HIS A 85 12.79 -5.50 12.92
CA HIS A 85 11.62 -5.31 13.77
C HIS A 85 11.79 -5.95 15.16
N LEU A 86 13.01 -6.31 15.53
CA LEU A 86 13.35 -6.99 16.77
C LEU A 86 14.32 -6.14 17.59
N VAL A 87 13.95 -5.90 18.85
CA VAL A 87 14.83 -5.33 19.87
C VAL A 87 15.23 -6.44 20.83
N LEU A 88 16.52 -6.60 21.04
CA LEU A 88 17.08 -7.46 22.08
C LEU A 88 17.31 -6.63 23.34
N ASN A 89 16.62 -7.00 24.41
CA ASN A 89 16.80 -6.38 25.71
C ASN A 89 17.55 -7.37 26.62
N PRO A 90 18.61 -6.96 27.33
CA PRO A 90 19.25 -7.83 28.30
C PRO A 90 18.26 -8.19 29.42
N VAL A 91 18.30 -9.44 29.86
CA VAL A 91 17.44 -9.91 30.96
C VAL A 91 17.86 -9.23 32.26
N LYS A 92 17.01 -8.34 32.77
CA LYS A 92 17.26 -7.57 34.02
C LYS A 92 17.30 -8.44 35.28
N ARG A 93 16.57 -9.55 35.32
CA ARG A 93 16.46 -10.42 36.51
C ARG A 93 16.77 -11.86 36.12
N LYS A 94 17.84 -12.42 36.67
CA LYS A 94 18.16 -13.85 36.61
C LYS A 94 17.70 -14.48 37.93
N ARG A 95 16.67 -15.32 37.89
CA ARG A 95 16.30 -16.13 39.06
C ARG A 95 17.09 -17.42 39.00
N ALA A 96 17.75 -17.79 40.09
CA ALA A 96 18.32 -19.12 40.22
C ALA A 96 17.16 -20.13 40.09
N ARG A 97 17.26 -21.01 39.11
CA ARG A 97 16.36 -22.16 38.97
C ARG A 97 17.18 -23.38 39.31
N THR A 98 16.74 -24.13 40.31
CA THR A 98 17.26 -25.47 40.60
C THR A 98 17.20 -26.27 39.29
N ASN A 99 18.36 -26.71 38.80
CA ASN A 99 18.55 -27.51 37.57
C ASN A 99 18.36 -26.83 36.19
N SER A 100 18.44 -25.49 36.08
CA SER A 100 18.38 -24.85 34.75
C SER A 100 19.75 -24.80 34.05
N ARG A 101 19.91 -25.59 32.98
CA ARG A 101 21.02 -25.45 32.03
C ARG A 101 20.86 -24.12 31.27
N ASN A 102 21.64 -23.12 31.68
CA ASN A 102 21.82 -21.79 31.08
C ASN A 102 20.55 -20.91 31.00
N GLY A 103 20.51 -19.86 31.84
CA GLY A 103 19.47 -18.83 31.76
C GLY A 103 19.51 -18.06 30.44
N ARG A 104 18.35 -17.51 30.02
CA ARG A 104 18.29 -16.62 28.87
C ARG A 104 19.10 -15.35 29.15
N THR A 105 19.95 -14.95 28.21
CA THR A 105 20.72 -13.69 28.31
C THR A 105 19.90 -12.49 27.87
N PHE A 106 19.06 -12.66 26.84
CA PHE A 106 18.26 -11.59 26.23
C PHE A 106 16.77 -11.97 26.17
N THR A 107 15.90 -10.96 26.33
CA THR A 107 14.50 -11.03 25.93
C THR A 107 14.35 -10.41 24.55
N LYS A 108 13.46 -10.99 23.74
CA LYS A 108 13.14 -10.49 22.40
C LYS A 108 11.86 -9.67 22.49
N GLN A 109 11.87 -8.46 21.97
CA GLN A 109 10.70 -7.62 21.83
C GLN A 109 10.52 -7.30 20.35
N TYR A 110 9.37 -7.68 19.78
CA TYR A 110 9.02 -7.34 18.41
C TYR A 110 8.19 -6.06 18.40
N PHE A 111 8.37 -5.25 17.37
CA PHE A 111 7.57 -4.05 17.14
C PHE A 111 7.19 -3.94 15.67
N ALA A 112 6.06 -3.31 15.37
CA ALA A 112 5.67 -2.99 14.00
C ALA A 112 6.12 -1.54 13.68
N ILE A 113 6.78 -1.35 12.54
CA ILE A 113 7.13 -0.02 12.04
C ILE A 113 5.87 0.60 11.41
N THR A 114 5.29 1.62 12.06
CA THR A 114 4.37 2.53 11.38
C THR A 114 5.14 3.34 10.33
N LYS A 115 4.48 3.92 9.31
CA LYS A 115 5.17 4.75 8.28
C LYS A 115 6.22 5.65 8.94
N ARG A 116 7.48 5.58 8.47
CA ARG A 116 8.64 6.29 9.05
C ARG A 116 8.27 7.73 9.44
N GLY A 117 8.54 8.10 10.69
CA GLY A 117 8.35 9.46 11.21
C GLY A 117 6.94 9.79 11.72
N LYS A 118 5.94 8.92 11.52
CA LYS A 118 4.58 9.14 12.04
C LYS A 118 4.27 8.18 13.18
N ALA A 119 4.40 8.68 14.40
CA ALA A 119 3.70 8.09 15.54
C ALA A 119 2.19 8.26 15.31
N ILE A 120 1.36 7.32 15.77
CA ILE A 120 -0.11 7.44 15.67
C ILE A 120 -0.60 8.76 16.29
N SER A 121 0.05 9.23 17.35
CA SER A 121 -0.20 10.52 17.99
C SER A 121 0.13 11.75 17.14
N ARG A 122 0.83 11.60 16.00
CA ARG A 122 1.20 12.68 15.08
C ARG A 122 0.33 12.74 13.82
N ILE A 123 -0.68 11.89 13.70
CA ILE A 123 -1.67 11.98 12.62
C ILE A 123 -2.74 12.98 13.10
N GLN A 124 -2.54 14.27 12.83
CA GLN A 124 -3.63 15.25 12.91
C GLN A 124 -4.29 15.33 11.53
N PRO A 125 -5.63 15.28 11.43
CA PRO A 125 -6.30 15.52 10.16
C PRO A 125 -5.94 16.93 9.69
N ASP A 126 -5.29 17.03 8.54
CA ASP A 126 -4.92 18.31 7.96
C ASP A 126 -6.18 18.95 7.35
N ARG A 127 -6.41 20.23 7.64
CA ARG A 127 -7.58 20.94 7.09
C ARG A 127 -7.24 21.32 5.66
N ILE A 128 -7.81 20.59 4.71
CA ILE A 128 -7.64 20.90 3.28
C ILE A 128 -8.35 22.24 3.02
N GLU A 129 -7.59 23.26 2.64
CA GLU A 129 -8.17 24.52 2.17
C GLU A 129 -8.90 24.25 0.85
N ALA A 130 -10.18 24.60 0.80
CA ALA A 130 -11.03 24.37 -0.37
C ALA A 130 -10.75 25.42 -1.47
N SER A 131 -9.49 25.60 -1.86
CA SER A 131 -9.05 26.58 -2.85
C SER A 131 -9.16 26.07 -4.29
N PHE A 132 -10.05 25.11 -4.56
CA PHE A 132 -10.22 24.59 -5.91
C PHE A 132 -11.13 25.54 -6.70
N ASN A 133 -10.56 26.18 -7.72
CA ASN A 133 -11.33 26.88 -8.73
C ASN A 133 -12.12 25.84 -9.55
N VAL A 134 -13.43 25.77 -9.36
CA VAL A 134 -14.29 24.80 -10.06
C VAL A 134 -14.66 25.40 -11.40
N LYS A 135 -14.46 24.63 -12.48
CA LYS A 135 -14.90 25.05 -13.83
C LYS A 135 -16.38 25.45 -13.82
N SER A 136 -16.70 26.59 -14.43
CA SER A 136 -18.06 27.16 -14.49
C SER A 136 -19.10 26.19 -15.06
N GLU A 137 -18.71 25.34 -16.02
CA GLU A 137 -19.55 24.29 -16.58
C GLU A 137 -20.06 23.31 -15.52
N LYS A 138 -19.18 22.90 -14.58
CA LYS A 138 -19.55 21.98 -13.51
C LYS A 138 -20.48 22.63 -12.49
N LEU A 139 -20.28 23.91 -12.20
CA LEU A 139 -21.18 24.67 -11.32
C LEU A 139 -22.58 24.79 -11.93
N THR A 140 -22.65 24.99 -13.25
CA THR A 140 -23.92 25.04 -13.99
C THR A 140 -24.63 23.69 -13.97
N ASP A 141 -23.90 22.59 -14.16
CA ASP A 141 -24.44 21.23 -14.09
C ASP A 141 -24.96 20.90 -12.68
N VAL A 142 -24.20 21.24 -11.63
CA VAL A 142 -24.61 21.08 -10.24
C VAL A 142 -25.88 21.89 -9.94
N LYS A 143 -25.97 23.14 -10.44
CA LYS A 143 -27.17 23.97 -10.28
C LYS A 143 -28.40 23.31 -10.93
N LYS A 144 -28.28 22.84 -12.17
CA LYS A 144 -29.36 22.12 -12.88
C LYS A 144 -29.76 20.84 -12.13
N LEU A 145 -28.80 20.13 -11.55
CA LEU A 145 -29.06 18.92 -10.78
C LEU A 145 -29.87 19.24 -9.51
N LEU A 146 -29.52 20.31 -8.81
CA LEU A 146 -30.25 20.75 -7.61
C LEU A 146 -31.67 21.21 -7.94
N GLU A 147 -31.85 22.01 -8.99
CA GLU A 147 -33.17 22.43 -9.48
C GLU A 147 -34.03 21.22 -9.88
N LYS A 148 -33.43 20.23 -10.55
CA LYS A 148 -34.14 19.00 -10.98
C LYS A 148 -34.63 18.15 -9.80
N HIS A 149 -33.83 18.02 -8.74
CA HIS A 149 -34.16 17.12 -7.62
C HIS A 149 -34.98 17.78 -6.52
N PHE A 150 -34.79 19.08 -6.29
CA PHE A 150 -35.38 19.80 -5.15
C PHE A 150 -36.30 20.96 -5.59
N GLY A 151 -36.48 21.15 -6.90
CA GLY A 151 -37.27 22.25 -7.46
C GLY A 151 -36.58 23.61 -7.33
N ASP A 152 -37.27 24.68 -7.69
CA ASP A 152 -36.71 26.05 -7.67
C ASP A 152 -36.42 26.56 -6.25
N ALA A 153 -37.09 25.99 -5.23
CA ALA A 153 -36.94 26.35 -3.82
C ALA A 153 -35.74 25.66 -3.12
N TRP A 154 -34.87 24.98 -3.85
CA TRP A 154 -33.70 24.30 -3.27
C TRP A 154 -32.79 25.23 -2.46
N ARG A 155 -32.80 26.53 -2.77
CA ARG A 155 -32.05 27.57 -2.03
C ARG A 155 -32.54 27.80 -0.61
N GLU A 156 -33.75 27.39 -0.25
CA GLU A 156 -34.30 27.55 1.09
C GLU A 156 -33.93 26.40 2.03
N LEU A 157 -33.56 25.23 1.47
CA LEU A 157 -33.27 24.04 2.26
C LEU A 157 -31.95 24.19 3.06
N PRO A 158 -31.95 23.96 4.39
CA PRO A 158 -30.75 24.09 5.21
C PRO A 158 -29.69 23.04 4.86
N ASP A 159 -30.12 21.84 4.45
CA ASP A 159 -29.22 20.72 4.13
C ASP A 159 -28.33 20.99 2.91
N LEU A 160 -28.65 22.01 2.10
CA LEU A 160 -27.91 22.38 0.89
C LEU A 160 -26.97 23.58 1.09
N GLU A 161 -26.71 24.01 2.33
CA GLU A 161 -25.85 25.15 2.66
C GLU A 161 -24.45 25.06 2.04
N TYR A 162 -23.86 23.86 1.99
CA TYR A 162 -22.56 23.64 1.36
C TYR A 162 -22.55 24.09 -0.12
N TYR A 163 -23.55 23.68 -0.90
CA TYR A 163 -23.63 24.03 -2.32
C TYR A 163 -23.90 25.51 -2.54
N LYS A 164 -24.67 26.14 -1.64
CA LYS A 164 -24.87 27.61 -1.66
C LYS A 164 -23.54 28.34 -1.50
N ASN A 165 -22.72 27.89 -0.55
CA ASN A 165 -21.40 28.48 -0.30
C ASN A 165 -20.46 28.28 -1.49
N VAL A 166 -20.42 27.07 -2.06
CA VAL A 166 -19.57 26.77 -3.24
C VAL A 166 -19.97 27.61 -4.46
N LEU A 167 -21.26 27.77 -4.73
CA LEU A 167 -21.73 28.57 -5.87
C LEU A 167 -21.46 30.06 -5.65
N SER A 168 -21.74 30.58 -4.46
CA SER A 168 -21.54 32.01 -4.14
C SER A 168 -20.06 32.42 -4.14
N GLN A 169 -19.16 31.53 -3.71
CA GLN A 169 -17.72 31.80 -3.74
C GLN A 169 -17.18 31.87 -5.17
N ASN A 170 -17.70 31.06 -6.08
CA ASN A 170 -17.21 31.01 -7.46
C ASN A 170 -17.85 32.08 -8.38
N GLU A 171 -19.08 32.55 -8.09
CA GLU A 171 -19.72 33.63 -8.87
C GLU A 171 -18.96 34.97 -8.78
N ASN A 172 -18.15 35.17 -7.73
CA ASN A 172 -17.37 36.39 -7.51
C ASN A 172 -15.96 36.36 -8.13
N LEU A 173 -15.57 35.28 -8.78
CA LEU A 173 -14.27 35.19 -9.45
C LEU A 173 -14.37 35.74 -10.88
N PRO A 174 -13.49 36.66 -11.30
CA PRO A 174 -13.46 37.13 -12.68
C PRO A 174 -13.24 35.95 -13.63
N GLN A 175 -14.07 35.85 -14.68
CA GLN A 175 -13.87 34.89 -15.75
C GLN A 175 -12.47 35.10 -16.34
N GLN A 176 -11.56 34.18 -16.02
CA GLN A 176 -10.34 34.01 -16.80
C GLN A 176 -10.75 33.16 -18.00
N ASP A 177 -10.91 33.81 -19.14
CA ASP A 177 -11.06 33.16 -20.42
C ASP A 177 -9.73 32.44 -20.70
N ASP A 178 -9.69 31.18 -20.29
CA ASP A 178 -8.55 30.30 -20.44
C ASP A 178 -8.53 29.82 -21.90
N ASP A 179 -8.12 30.72 -22.81
CA ASP A 179 -7.83 30.47 -24.23
C ASP A 179 -6.56 29.60 -24.41
N ASN A 180 -6.37 28.61 -23.53
CA ASN A 180 -5.39 27.56 -23.74
C ASN A 180 -6.02 26.51 -24.65
N ALA A 181 -5.91 26.77 -25.96
CA ALA A 181 -6.02 25.77 -27.00
C ALA A 181 -5.12 24.58 -26.63
N VAL A 182 -5.74 23.53 -26.08
CA VAL A 182 -5.08 22.24 -25.91
C VAL A 182 -4.83 21.73 -27.33
N ASN A 183 -3.57 21.81 -27.77
CA ASN A 183 -3.09 21.04 -28.91
C ASN A 183 -3.30 19.57 -28.57
N ASP A 184 -4.39 19.01 -29.07
CA ASP A 184 -4.77 17.61 -28.96
C ASP A 184 -4.00 16.77 -30.00
N ASP A 185 -2.69 17.04 -30.13
CA ASP A 185 -1.75 16.19 -30.84
C ASP A 185 -1.29 15.08 -29.88
N ALA A 186 -2.25 14.24 -29.47
CA ALA A 186 -1.95 12.94 -28.93
C ALA A 186 -1.45 12.06 -30.08
N GLU A 187 -0.15 12.17 -30.35
CA GLU A 187 0.59 11.32 -31.28
C GLU A 187 0.36 9.85 -30.90
N TYR A 188 -0.47 9.18 -31.71
CA TYR A 188 -0.77 7.76 -31.61
C TYR A 188 0.52 6.96 -31.85
N LEU A 189 1.18 6.56 -30.77
CA LEU A 189 2.26 5.58 -30.85
C LEU A 189 1.60 4.21 -31.11
N PRO A 190 1.85 3.58 -32.27
CA PRO A 190 1.31 2.26 -32.55
C PRO A 190 1.85 1.27 -31.51
N ASP A 191 0.97 0.37 -31.06
CA ASP A 191 1.29 -0.73 -30.16
C ASP A 191 2.43 -1.59 -30.75
N GLU A 192 3.67 -1.27 -30.37
CA GLU A 192 4.81 -2.12 -30.62
C GLU A 192 4.64 -3.37 -29.77
N ILE A 193 4.29 -4.44 -30.48
CA ILE A 193 4.25 -5.84 -30.12
C ILE A 193 5.34 -6.17 -29.09
N LEU A 194 4.90 -6.35 -27.84
CA LEU A 194 5.69 -6.95 -26.77
C LEU A 194 5.85 -8.45 -27.06
N GLU A 195 6.72 -8.77 -28.02
CA GLU A 195 7.24 -10.12 -28.18
C GLU A 195 8.17 -10.40 -26.99
N PHE A 196 7.63 -11.13 -26.02
CA PHE A 196 8.37 -11.71 -24.91
C PHE A 196 9.38 -12.74 -25.44
N VAL A 197 10.67 -12.43 -25.32
CA VAL A 197 11.79 -13.39 -25.35
C VAL A 197 12.30 -13.62 -23.93
#